data_AF-A0A2V6GQ77-F1
#
_entry.id   AF-A0A2V6GQ77-F1
#
_cell.length_a   1.000
_cell.length_b   1.000
_cell.length_c   1.000
_cell.angle_alpha   90.00
_cell.angle_beta   90.00
_cell.angle_gamma   90.00
#
_symmetry.space_group_name_H-M   'P 1'
#
loop_
_entity.id
_entity.type
_entity.pdbx_description
1 polymer ?
#
loop_
_entity_poly.entity_id
_entity_poly.type
_entity_poly.pdbx_seq_one_letter_code
_entity_poly.pdbx_strand_id
1 'polypeptide(L)'
;TWWLWFAVALAALALCYIPHIGMRINGSRRWVGYGPVTVQPSEFAKIATIFFLAAWFARREKPDSNVLSAFIIPLAIISVPAALVLGEVDLGTTALIGATAFVVMFIAGTNPL
;
A
#
# COMPACT_ATOMS: atom_id res chain seq x y z
N THR A 1 -2.64 11.89 11.69
CA THR A 1 -3.85 11.24 11.16
C THR A 1 -3.56 10.26 10.03
N TRP A 2 -2.79 10.62 8.99
CA TRP A 2 -2.47 9.70 7.87
C TRP A 2 -1.79 8.38 8.29
N TRP A 3 -0.91 8.43 9.29
CA TRP A 3 -0.22 7.24 9.82
C TRP A 3 -1.18 6.24 10.48
N LEU A 4 -2.30 6.71 11.05
CA LEU A 4 -3.34 5.83 11.62
C LEU A 4 -4.05 5.05 10.51
N TRP A 5 -4.44 5.72 9.42
CA TRP A 5 -5.06 5.07 8.27
C TRP A 5 -4.15 4.04 7.61
N PHE A 6 -2.85 4.35 7.52
CA PHE A 6 -1.85 3.43 7.02
C PHE A 6 -1.67 2.21 7.93
N ALA A 7 -1.59 2.42 9.25
CA ALA A 7 -1.49 1.34 10.23
C ALA A 7 -2.74 0.43 10.22
N VAL A 8 -3.93 1.02 10.11
CA VAL A 8 -5.20 0.26 9.98
C VAL A 8 -5.21 -0.58 8.71
N ALA A 9 -4.75 -0.04 7.58
CA ALA A 9 -4.65 -0.80 6.34
C ALA A 9 -3.65 -1.96 6.43
N LEU A 10 -2.48 -1.75 7.06
CA LEU A 10 -1.51 -2.80 7.30
C LEU A 10 -2.05 -3.91 8.20
N ALA A 11 -2.74 -3.54 9.28
CA ALA A 11 -3.38 -4.51 10.17
C ALA A 11 -4.46 -5.31 9.43
N ALA A 12 -5.25 -4.66 8.58
CA ALA A 12 -6.27 -5.32 7.77
C ALA A 12 -5.67 -6.33 6.76
N LEU A 13 -4.55 -5.98 6.11
CA LEU A 13 -3.81 -6.91 5.24
C LEU A 13 -3.22 -8.08 6.02
N ALA A 14 -2.69 -7.84 7.22
CA ALA A 14 -2.13 -8.90 8.06
C ALA A 14 -3.20 -9.92 8.48
N LEU A 15 -4.45 -9.48 8.69
CA LEU A 15 -5.58 -10.36 9.01
C LEU A 15 -5.86 -11.41 7.91
N CYS A 16 -5.53 -11.13 6.65
CA CYS A 16 -5.66 -12.09 5.54
C CYS A 16 -4.80 -13.36 5.74
N TYR A 17 -3.75 -13.28 6.55
CA TYR A 17 -2.82 -14.37 6.81
C TYR A 17 -3.20 -15.24 8.01
N ILE A 18 -4.20 -14.82 8.80
CA ILE A 18 -4.63 -15.57 9.98
C ILE A 18 -5.49 -16.76 9.51
N PRO A 19 -5.07 -18.01 9.82
CA PRO A 19 -5.90 -19.17 9.55
C PRO A 19 -7.23 -19.03 10.31
N HIS A 20 -8.34 -19.47 9.70
CA HIS A 20 -9.74 -19.33 10.15
C HIS A 20 -10.45 -18.00 9.80
N ILE A 21 -9.72 -16.93 9.48
CA ILE A 21 -10.28 -15.62 9.11
C ILE A 21 -10.04 -15.32 7.63
N GLY A 22 -8.84 -15.61 7.13
CA GLY A 22 -8.48 -15.48 5.73
C GLY A 22 -9.08 -16.59 4.88
N MET A 23 -9.83 -16.20 3.85
CA MET A 23 -10.44 -17.10 2.87
C MET A 23 -9.61 -17.14 1.59
N ARG A 24 -9.49 -18.34 1.01
CA ARG A 24 -8.94 -18.52 -0.34
C ARG A 24 -10.08 -18.60 -1.35
N ILE A 25 -10.19 -17.60 -2.23
CA ILE A 25 -11.14 -17.61 -3.34
C ILE A 25 -10.35 -17.45 -4.63
N ASN A 26 -10.58 -18.34 -5.61
CA ASN A 26 -9.87 -18.34 -6.90
C ASN A 26 -8.33 -18.34 -6.77
N GLY A 27 -7.79 -19.06 -5.77
CA GLY A 27 -6.34 -19.14 -5.52
C GLY A 27 -5.72 -17.93 -4.81
N SER A 28 -6.48 -16.84 -4.60
CA SER A 28 -6.03 -15.64 -3.88
C SER A 28 -6.48 -15.62 -2.42
N ARG A 29 -5.61 -15.17 -1.51
CA ARG A 29 -5.84 -15.03 -0.05
C ARG A 29 -6.37 -13.64 0.37
N ARG A 30 -6.93 -12.88 -0.56
CA ARG A 30 -7.31 -11.47 -0.35
C ARG A 30 -8.65 -11.22 0.36
N TRP A 31 -9.36 -12.28 0.76
CA TRP A 31 -10.69 -12.15 1.33
C TRP A 31 -10.67 -12.49 2.82
N VAL A 32 -11.25 -11.62 3.63
CA VAL A 32 -11.49 -11.85 5.06
C VAL A 32 -12.98 -11.86 5.29
N GLY A 33 -13.49 -12.89 5.94
CA GLY A 33 -14.93 -13.00 6.15
C GLY A 33 -15.30 -14.05 7.18
N TYR A 34 -16.51 -13.89 7.72
CA TYR A 34 -17.13 -14.86 8.62
C TYR A 34 -18.62 -14.92 8.29
N GLY A 35 -19.10 -16.09 7.84
CA GLY A 35 -20.48 -16.25 7.38
C GLY A 35 -20.79 -15.51 6.07
N PRO A 36 -21.93 -14.77 5.95
CA PRO A 36 -22.33 -14.10 4.70
C PRO A 36 -21.58 -12.79 4.42
N VAL A 37 -20.82 -12.28 5.39
CA VAL A 37 -20.07 -11.02 5.24
C VAL A 37 -18.65 -11.34 4.80
N THR A 38 -18.29 -10.81 3.63
CA THR A 38 -16.95 -10.92 3.06
C THR A 38 -16.42 -9.52 2.79
N VAL A 39 -15.18 -9.27 3.20
CA VAL A 39 -14.48 -8.01 3.02
C VAL A 39 -13.19 -8.29 2.29
N GLN A 40 -12.77 -7.36 1.44
CA GLN A 40 -11.51 -7.43 0.72
C GLN A 40 -10.55 -6.38 1.26
N PRO A 41 -9.66 -6.73 2.21
CA PRO A 41 -8.71 -5.79 2.81
C PRO A 41 -7.79 -5.10 1.78
N SER A 42 -7.47 -5.76 0.67
CA SER A 42 -6.64 -5.18 -0.39
C SER A 42 -7.24 -3.94 -1.06
N GLU A 43 -8.57 -3.78 -1.08
CA GLU A 43 -9.22 -2.56 -1.56
C GLU A 43 -8.93 -1.37 -0.64
N PHE A 44 -9.02 -1.58 0.68
CA PHE A 44 -8.70 -0.55 1.67
C PHE A 44 -7.21 -0.19 1.66
N ALA A 45 -6.35 -1.18 1.44
CA ALA A 45 -4.90 -0.96 1.31
C ALA A 45 -4.53 -0.05 0.14
N LYS A 46 -5.20 -0.18 -1.02
CA LYS A 46 -5.00 0.74 -2.16
C LYS A 46 -5.27 2.18 -1.76
N ILE A 47 -6.45 2.42 -1.21
CA ILE A 47 -6.91 3.76 -0.83
C ILE A 47 -5.97 4.37 0.22
N ALA A 48 -5.62 3.60 1.25
CA ALA A 48 -4.69 4.06 2.28
C ALA A 48 -3.29 4.38 1.73
N THR A 49 -2.80 3.60 0.77
CA THR A 49 -1.50 3.82 0.12
C THR A 49 -1.50 5.10 -0.71
N ILE A 50 -2.57 5.37 -1.46
CA ILE A 50 -2.74 6.61 -2.22
C ILE A 50 -2.77 7.82 -1.28
N PHE A 51 -3.54 7.75 -0.19
CA PHE A 51 -3.59 8.82 0.80
C PHE A 51 -2.25 9.04 1.52
N PHE A 52 -1.52 7.97 1.84
CA PHE A 52 -0.18 8.06 2.41
C PHE A 52 0.76 8.80 1.46
N LEU A 53 0.82 8.38 0.20
CA LEU A 53 1.65 9.00 -0.84
C LEU A 53 1.29 10.48 -1.00
N ALA A 54 0.00 10.78 -1.19
CA ALA A 54 -0.47 12.15 -1.35
C ALA A 54 -0.09 13.02 -0.13
N ALA A 55 -0.30 12.51 1.10
CA ALA A 55 0.03 13.25 2.32
C ALA A 55 1.54 13.42 2.55
N TRP A 56 2.35 12.42 2.18
CA TRP A 56 3.80 12.45 2.28
C TRP A 56 4.39 13.55 1.39
N PHE A 57 3.96 13.61 0.13
CA PHE A 57 4.44 14.59 -0.83
C PHE A 57 3.80 15.96 -0.65
N ALA A 58 2.53 16.06 -0.25
CA ALA A 58 1.88 17.35 0.03
C ALA A 58 2.54 18.14 1.18
N ARG A 59 3.24 17.46 2.10
CA ARG A 59 3.97 18.11 3.20
C ARG A 59 5.36 18.62 2.81
N ARG A 60 5.81 18.32 1.59
CA ARG A 60 7.11 18.79 1.09
C ARG A 60 6.85 19.92 0.10
N GLU A 61 6.90 21.15 0.61
CA GLU A 61 6.68 22.37 -0.19
C GLU A 61 7.78 22.60 -1.25
N LYS A 62 8.94 21.97 -1.11
CA LYS A 62 10.05 22.03 -2.07
C LYS A 62 10.50 20.62 -2.47
N PRO A 63 10.86 20.41 -3.75
CA PRO A 63 11.53 19.19 -4.18
C PRO A 63 12.74 18.96 -3.29
N ASP A 64 12.73 17.84 -2.57
CA ASP A 64 13.79 17.52 -1.63
C ASP A 64 14.96 16.96 -2.46
N SER A 65 16.09 17.67 -2.47
CA SER A 65 17.26 17.30 -3.28
C SER A 65 17.96 16.04 -2.76
N ASN A 66 17.57 15.54 -1.59
CA ASN A 66 18.10 14.32 -1.02
C ASN A 66 17.31 13.09 -1.55
N VAL A 67 17.95 12.33 -2.43
CA VAL A 67 17.43 11.06 -3.01
C VAL A 67 16.95 10.10 -1.91
N LEU A 68 17.60 10.11 -0.74
CA LEU A 68 17.27 9.20 0.34
C LEU A 68 15.90 9.53 0.94
N SER A 69 15.63 10.80 1.21
CA SER A 69 14.34 11.23 1.76
C SER A 69 13.24 11.26 0.69
N ALA A 70 13.58 11.60 -0.54
CA ALA A 70 12.62 11.81 -1.63
C ALA A 70 12.24 10.49 -2.34
N PHE A 71 13.18 9.55 -2.44
CA PHE A 71 12.99 8.29 -3.17
C PHE A 71 13.01 7.06 -2.25
N ILE A 72 14.10 6.83 -1.52
CA ILE A 72 14.33 5.57 -0.78
C ILE A 72 13.31 5.38 0.36
N ILE A 73 13.12 6.39 1.20
CA ILE A 73 12.21 6.30 2.36
C ILE A 73 10.75 6.01 1.94
N PRO A 74 10.11 6.79 1.05
CA PRO A 74 8.73 6.51 0.65
C PRO A 74 8.60 5.16 -0.05
N LEU A 75 9.57 4.77 -0.88
CA LEU A 75 9.57 3.45 -1.54
C LEU A 75 9.66 2.31 -0.51
N ALA A 76 10.51 2.44 0.51
CA ALA A 76 10.63 1.47 1.59
C ALA A 76 9.36 1.37 2.45
N ILE A 77 8.62 2.46 2.61
CA ILE A 77 7.34 2.43 3.35
C ILE A 77 6.25 1.73 2.53
N ILE A 78 6.21 1.97 1.22
CA ILE A 78 5.21 1.39 0.31
C ILE A 78 5.51 -0.09 -0.04
N SER A 79 6.77 -0.49 0.02
CA SER A 79 7.14 -1.90 -0.21
C SER A 79 6.51 -2.84 0.82
N VAL A 80 6.22 -2.36 2.04
CA VAL A 80 5.57 -3.15 3.10
C VAL A 80 4.15 -3.58 2.70
N PRO A 81 3.19 -2.66 2.42
CA PRO A 81 1.87 -3.06 1.96
C PRO A 81 1.91 -3.77 0.59
N ALA A 82 2.82 -3.40 -0.31
CA ALA A 82 2.96 -4.08 -1.60
C ALA A 82 3.40 -5.54 -1.45
N ALA A 83 4.34 -5.85 -0.55
CA ALA A 83 4.77 -7.22 -0.27
C ALA A 83 3.65 -8.06 0.37
N LEU A 84 2.87 -7.46 1.27
CA LEU A 84 1.71 -8.12 1.88
C LEU A 84 0.63 -8.44 0.83
N VAL A 85 0.36 -7.53 -0.10
CA VAL A 85 -0.59 -7.76 -1.21
C VAL A 85 -0.06 -8.80 -2.21
N LEU A 86 1.25 -8.79 -2.50
CA LEU A 86 1.87 -9.82 -3.35
C LEU A 86 1.67 -11.22 -2.80
N GLY A 87 1.82 -11.40 -1.49
CA GLY A 87 1.57 -12.69 -0.83
C GLY A 87 0.10 -13.12 -0.84
N GLU A 88 -0.84 -12.19 -1.05
CA GLU A 88 -2.26 -12.50 -1.30
C GLU A 88 -2.51 -13.00 -2.73
N VAL A 89 -1.48 -13.02 -3.58
CA VAL A 89 -1.54 -13.35 -5.02
C VAL A 89 -2.41 -12.35 -5.80
N ASP A 90 -2.38 -11.07 -5.40
CA ASP A 90 -3.08 -9.97 -6.08
C ASP A 90 -2.08 -9.09 -6.86
N LEU A 91 -1.73 -9.55 -8.05
CA LEU A 91 -0.75 -8.88 -8.93
C LEU A 91 -1.25 -7.51 -9.42
N GLY A 92 -2.57 -7.38 -9.66
CA GLY A 92 -3.16 -6.13 -10.12
C GLY A 92 -3.05 -5.02 -9.08
N THR A 93 -3.34 -5.34 -7.81
CA THR A 93 -3.24 -4.38 -6.71
C THR A 93 -1.79 -3.98 -6.43
N THR A 94 -0.87 -4.94 -6.49
CA THR A 94 0.56 -4.65 -6.35
C THR A 94 1.07 -3.73 -7.45
N ALA A 95 0.74 -4.03 -8.71
CA ALA A 95 1.16 -3.22 -9.85
C ALA A 95 0.61 -1.80 -9.77
N LEU A 96 -0.64 -1.62 -9.33
CA LEU A 96 -1.25 -0.30 -9.15
C LEU A 96 -0.55 0.53 -8.07
N ILE A 97 -0.22 -0.08 -6.93
CA ILE A 97 0.54 0.57 -5.85
C ILE A 97 1.91 1.02 -6.36
N GLY A 98 2.63 0.13 -7.06
CA GLY A 98 3.93 0.45 -7.65
C GLY A 98 3.86 1.57 -8.69
N ALA A 99 2.90 1.50 -9.62
CA ALA A 99 2.71 2.51 -10.65
C ALA A 99 2.35 3.89 -10.06
N THR A 100 1.47 3.91 -9.06
CA THR A 100 1.06 5.16 -8.40
C THR A 100 2.20 5.77 -7.61
N ALA A 101 2.98 4.96 -6.89
CA ALA A 101 4.19 5.42 -6.21
C ALA A 101 5.16 6.06 -7.20
N PHE A 102 5.42 5.38 -8.33
CA PHE A 102 6.31 5.88 -9.37
C PHE A 102 5.83 7.22 -9.96
N VAL A 103 4.55 7.32 -10.33
CA VAL A 103 3.96 8.54 -10.90
C VAL A 103 4.07 9.72 -9.92
N VAL A 104 3.73 9.50 -8.65
CA VAL A 104 3.80 10.56 -7.64
C VAL A 104 5.24 11.01 -7.39
N MET A 105 6.19 10.07 -7.32
CA MET A 105 7.61 10.37 -7.15
C MET A 105 8.20 11.14 -8.35
N PHE A 106 7.77 10.78 -9.57
CA PHE A 106 8.14 11.45 -10.80
C PHE A 106 7.61 12.89 -10.84
N ILE A 107 6.32 13.10 -10.51
CA ILE A 107 5.70 14.44 -10.44
C ILE A 107 6.35 15.30 -9.35
N ALA A 108 6.76 14.70 -8.22
CA ALA A 108 7.46 15.41 -7.15
C ALA A 108 8.85 15.93 -7.55
N GLY A 109 9.31 15.69 -8.78
CA GLY A 109 10.60 16.15 -9.28
C GLY A 109 11.77 15.40 -8.65
N THR A 110 11.51 14.21 -8.12
CA THR A 110 12.54 13.37 -7.51
C THR A 110 13.45 12.85 -8.61
N ASN A 111 14.68 13.37 -8.70
CA ASN A 111 15.65 12.83 -9.63
C ASN A 111 16.32 11.60 -8.99
N PRO A 112 16.16 10.38 -9.55
CA PRO A 112 16.90 9.22 -9.08
C PRO A 112 18.38 9.23 -9.51
N LEU A 113 18.83 10.28 -10.22
CA LEU A 113 20.18 10.46 -10.77
C LEU A 113 20.81 11.77 -10.30
#